data_AF-A0A382UKN0-F1
#
_entry.id   AF-A0A382UKN0-F1
#
_cell.length_a   1.000
_cell.length_b   1.000
_cell.length_c   1.000
_cell.angle_alpha   90.00
_cell.angle_beta   90.00
_cell.angle_gamma   90.00
#
_symmetry.space_group_name_H-M   'P 1'
#
loop_
_entity.id
_entity.type
_entity.pdbx_description
1 polymer ?
#
loop_
_entity_poly.entity_id
_entity_poly.type
_entity_poly.pdbx_seq_one_letter_code
_entity_poly.pdbx_strand_id
1 'polypeptide(L)'
;FGSNPSILEHWQRELWLSLFGPEGCLMRSDHSSDSNLKDLRTLSQLYDELPEEPELGKGYKRRKLHIFGLSYFSHFHQQALTQKCSRFRDIHVYALNPCMEFWENLQSVWEKKQEMREKLEHYRLHFQQDILISESDLEAGELIRNEEENPFLQAWGRPGRENIRLLNEWREWQFDEHFHDPQEGSAGPTSLLCQIQHDILVREPRREKGLELEQDQSLQLLACTSPRREAEAVGSLIWEWVHQDPELRFNEIAVVAYEIERYQHEVEDVFQSLHGLPCQLIDGVSGSASRL
;
A
#
# COMPACT_ATOMS: atom_id res chain seq x y z
N PHE A 1 26.38 7.98 -18.99
CA PHE A 1 25.58 9.13 -18.51
C PHE A 1 25.79 10.30 -19.46
N GLY A 2 24.98 10.42 -20.50
CA GLY A 2 25.23 11.37 -21.59
C GLY A 2 24.01 11.62 -22.47
N SER A 3 22.81 11.50 -21.91
CA SER A 3 21.58 11.94 -22.56
C SER A 3 21.43 13.44 -22.32
N ASN A 4 21.33 14.23 -23.39
CA ASN A 4 20.94 15.63 -23.29
C ASN A 4 19.58 15.72 -22.59
N PRO A 5 19.37 16.66 -21.66
CA PRO A 5 18.08 16.78 -20.99
C PRO A 5 16.99 17.04 -22.03
N SER A 6 15.83 16.44 -21.83
CA SER A 6 14.64 16.73 -22.61
C SER A 6 14.27 18.22 -22.51
N ILE A 7 13.47 18.72 -23.46
CA ILE A 7 12.93 20.09 -23.41
C ILE A 7 12.15 20.32 -22.10
N LEU A 8 11.48 19.28 -21.59
CA LEU A 8 10.77 19.31 -20.31
C LEU A 8 11.72 19.56 -19.13
N GLU A 9 12.82 18.81 -19.05
CA GLU A 9 13.82 18.96 -17.98
C GLU A 9 14.48 20.34 -18.01
N HIS A 10 14.69 20.93 -19.20
CA HIS A 10 15.24 22.27 -19.33
C HIS A 10 14.34 23.33 -18.71
N TRP A 11 13.05 23.37 -19.09
CA TRP A 11 12.12 24.35 -18.52
C TRP A 11 11.87 24.10 -17.02
N GLN A 12 11.75 22.84 -16.59
CA GLN A 12 11.60 22.51 -15.17
C GLN A 12 12.80 23.00 -14.35
N ARG A 13 14.02 22.85 -14.87
CA ARG A 13 15.23 23.39 -14.23
C ARG A 13 15.21 24.90 -14.17
N GLU A 14 14.87 25.59 -15.26
CA GLU A 14 14.79 27.05 -15.28
C GLU A 14 13.77 27.57 -14.27
N LEU A 15 12.58 26.97 -14.23
CA LEU A 15 11.54 27.31 -13.25
C LEU A 15 12.03 27.04 -11.82
N TRP A 16 12.61 25.87 -11.56
CA TRP A 16 13.15 25.52 -10.24
C TRP A 16 14.20 26.51 -9.76
N LEU A 17 15.15 26.89 -10.63
CA LEU A 17 16.17 27.89 -10.31
C LEU A 17 15.58 29.29 -10.09
N SER A 18 14.50 29.66 -10.81
CA SER A 18 13.81 30.93 -10.61
C SER A 18 13.08 31.03 -9.27
N LEU A 19 12.68 29.89 -8.70
CA LEU A 19 11.99 29.82 -7.41
C LEU A 19 12.95 29.61 -6.24
N PHE A 20 13.79 28.57 -6.32
CA PHE A 20 14.63 28.03 -5.24
C PHE A 20 16.14 28.22 -5.47
N GLY A 21 16.56 28.74 -6.63
CA GLY A 21 17.96 29.01 -6.89
C GLY A 21 18.53 30.12 -5.98
N PRO A 22 19.85 30.38 -6.03
CA PRO A 22 20.49 31.41 -5.22
C PRO A 22 19.85 32.80 -5.38
N GLU A 23 19.32 33.07 -6.58
CA GLU A 23 18.62 34.31 -6.95
C GLU A 23 17.10 34.14 -7.03
N GLY A 24 16.58 33.02 -6.53
CA GLY A 24 15.19 32.65 -6.62
C GLY A 24 14.29 33.48 -5.71
N CYS A 25 13.03 33.65 -6.13
CA CYS A 25 12.09 34.52 -5.41
C CYS A 25 11.80 34.06 -3.97
N LEU A 26 11.81 32.76 -3.68
CA LEU A 26 11.57 32.20 -2.35
C LEU A 26 12.81 32.29 -1.43
N MET A 27 14.01 32.32 -1.99
CA MET A 27 15.24 32.53 -1.22
C MET A 27 15.50 34.01 -0.93
N ARG A 28 15.07 34.92 -1.82
CA ARG A 28 15.16 36.37 -1.62
C ARG A 28 14.16 36.92 -0.60
N SER A 29 13.02 36.26 -0.39
CA SER A 29 12.00 36.69 0.58
C SER A 29 12.46 36.59 2.03
N ASP A 30 13.50 35.81 2.33
CA ASP A 30 14.18 35.81 3.64
C ASP A 30 14.87 37.15 3.96
N HIS A 31 15.16 37.95 2.93
CA HIS A 31 15.86 39.23 3.04
C HIS A 31 15.01 40.44 2.62
N SER A 32 13.79 40.24 2.10
CA SER A 32 12.92 41.32 1.63
C SER A 32 12.01 41.83 2.75
N SER A 33 11.64 43.12 2.71
CA SER A 33 10.78 43.76 3.71
C SER A 33 9.28 43.45 3.55
N ASP A 34 8.92 42.55 2.63
CA ASP A 34 7.52 42.25 2.28
C ASP A 34 6.93 41.22 3.25
N SER A 35 5.91 41.62 4.03
CA SER A 35 5.46 40.88 5.22
C SER A 35 4.80 39.54 4.95
N ASN A 36 4.39 39.26 3.72
CA ASN A 36 3.61 38.07 3.38
C ASN A 36 4.45 36.86 2.94
N LEU A 37 5.73 37.03 2.58
CA LEU A 37 6.62 35.93 2.17
C LEU A 37 7.80 35.70 3.13
N LYS A 38 7.87 36.44 4.25
CA LYS A 38 9.05 36.55 5.10
C LYS A 38 9.49 35.27 5.84
N ASP A 39 8.66 34.23 5.85
CA ASP A 39 8.91 33.00 6.62
C ASP A 39 8.61 31.71 5.83
N LEU A 40 8.62 31.77 4.48
CA LEU A 40 8.39 30.58 3.67
C LEU A 40 9.65 29.70 3.65
N ARG A 41 9.71 28.77 4.62
CA ARG A 41 10.74 27.72 4.67
C ARG A 41 10.25 26.45 3.97
N THR A 42 11.15 25.83 3.22
CA THR A 42 10.95 24.45 2.78
C THR A 42 11.07 23.49 3.96
N LEU A 43 10.45 22.32 3.85
CA LEU A 43 10.54 21.28 4.87
C LEU A 43 11.99 20.83 5.11
N SER A 44 12.82 20.78 4.06
CA SER A 44 14.25 20.47 4.18
C SER A 44 15.03 21.54 4.95
N GLN A 45 14.75 22.82 4.73
CA GLN A 45 15.36 23.91 5.50
C GLN A 45 14.97 23.85 6.98
N LEU A 46 13.70 23.60 7.27
CA LEU A 46 13.24 23.39 8.66
C LEU A 46 13.92 22.17 9.27
N TYR A 47 14.10 21.11 8.49
CA TYR A 47 14.83 19.92 8.93
C TYR A 47 16.28 20.25 9.28
N ASP A 48 16.97 21.04 8.45
CA ASP A 48 18.38 21.41 8.68
C ASP A 48 18.53 22.35 9.89
N GLU A 49 17.62 23.31 10.07
CA GLU A 49 17.61 24.29 11.17
C GLU A 49 17.30 23.66 12.55
N LEU A 50 16.66 22.49 12.59
CA LEU A 50 16.40 21.79 13.86
C LEU A 50 17.72 21.53 14.61
N PRO A 51 17.81 21.89 15.90
CA PRO A 51 19.04 21.70 16.67
C PRO A 51 19.41 20.22 16.75
N GLU A 52 20.71 19.94 16.69
CA GLU A 52 21.25 18.58 16.80
C GLU A 52 20.86 17.96 18.16
N GLU A 53 21.00 18.71 19.25
CA GLU A 53 20.61 18.27 20.57
C GLU A 53 19.45 19.09 21.13
N PRO A 54 18.47 18.44 21.75
CA PRO A 54 17.37 19.13 22.39
C PRO A 54 17.87 19.81 23.69
N GLU A 55 17.53 21.09 23.89
CA GLU A 55 17.78 21.79 25.17
C GLU A 55 16.85 21.27 26.28
N LEU A 56 17.12 20.05 26.74
CA LEU A 56 16.29 19.37 27.72
C LEU A 56 16.82 19.61 29.12
N GLY A 57 16.01 20.23 29.97
CA GLY A 57 16.29 20.32 31.41
C GLY A 57 16.46 18.93 32.04
N LYS A 58 17.26 18.84 33.11
CA LYS A 58 17.46 17.59 33.86
C LYS A 58 16.10 16.98 34.25
N GLY A 59 15.84 15.75 33.82
CA GLY A 59 14.60 15.01 34.09
C GLY A 59 13.53 15.12 33.00
N TYR A 60 13.82 15.75 31.86
CA TYR A 60 12.88 15.76 30.73
C TYR A 60 12.61 14.34 30.22
N LYS A 61 11.34 13.95 30.21
CA LYS A 61 10.87 12.73 29.55
C LYS A 61 10.38 13.09 28.15
N ARG A 62 10.89 12.37 27.14
CA ARG A 62 10.42 12.50 25.76
C ARG A 62 8.93 12.19 25.70
N ARG A 63 8.17 13.06 25.02
CA ARG A 63 6.76 12.80 24.76
C ARG A 63 6.64 11.71 23.70
N LYS A 64 5.65 10.83 23.86
CA LYS A 64 5.37 9.79 22.88
C LYS A 64 4.70 10.37 21.63
N LEU A 65 5.12 9.88 20.47
CA LEU A 65 4.51 10.13 19.17
C LEU A 65 4.12 8.77 18.59
N HIS A 66 2.83 8.54 18.42
CA HIS A 66 2.28 7.31 17.85
C HIS A 66 1.85 7.56 16.41
N ILE A 67 2.28 6.68 15.50
CA ILE A 67 2.01 6.79 14.07
C ILE A 67 1.35 5.49 13.59
N PHE A 68 0.11 5.56 13.09
CA PHE A 68 -0.68 4.40 12.69
C PHE A 68 -0.94 4.40 11.18
N GLY A 69 -0.86 3.23 10.54
CA GLY A 69 -1.49 3.00 9.24
C GLY A 69 -0.93 3.82 8.08
N LEU A 70 0.32 4.28 8.16
CA LEU A 70 0.98 4.91 7.03
C LEU A 70 1.47 3.85 6.05
N SER A 71 0.84 3.80 4.89
CA SER A 71 1.18 2.89 3.80
C SER A 71 2.46 3.28 3.06
N TYR A 72 3.01 4.48 3.30
CA TYR A 72 4.23 4.94 2.67
C TYR A 72 4.92 6.05 3.47
N PHE A 73 6.23 5.92 3.67
CA PHE A 73 7.11 7.02 4.03
C PHE A 73 8.10 7.29 2.90
N SER A 74 8.32 8.55 2.52
CA SER A 74 9.48 8.85 1.69
C SER A 74 10.77 8.80 2.52
N HIS A 75 11.90 8.49 1.89
CA HIS A 75 13.22 8.49 2.56
C HIS A 75 13.49 9.74 3.40
N PHE A 76 13.11 10.92 2.90
CA PHE A 76 13.28 12.17 3.64
C PHE A 76 12.53 12.14 4.98
N HIS A 77 11.26 11.71 5.00
CA HIS A 77 10.48 11.65 6.24
C HIS A 77 11.03 10.62 7.21
N GLN A 78 11.57 9.52 6.70
CA GLN A 78 12.21 8.51 7.54
C GLN A 78 13.48 9.03 8.19
N GLN A 79 14.34 9.69 7.42
CA GLN A 79 15.52 10.37 7.95
C GLN A 79 15.11 11.43 8.96
N ALA A 80 14.07 12.20 8.67
CA ALA A 80 13.57 13.21 9.59
C ALA A 80 13.11 12.62 10.92
N LEU A 81 12.36 11.53 10.88
CA LEU A 81 11.87 10.81 12.06
C LEU A 81 13.01 10.17 12.85
N THR A 82 13.87 9.42 12.18
CA THR A 82 14.91 8.58 12.81
C THR A 82 16.12 9.37 13.29
N GLN A 83 16.57 10.38 12.54
CA GLN A 83 17.82 11.10 12.84
C GLN A 83 17.62 12.32 13.73
N LYS A 84 16.53 13.08 13.53
CA LYS A 84 16.24 14.28 14.33
C LYS A 84 15.09 14.09 15.30
N CYS A 85 13.89 13.77 14.84
CA CYS A 85 12.70 13.76 15.72
C CYS A 85 12.80 12.76 16.88
N SER A 86 13.44 11.61 16.68
CA SER A 86 13.71 10.58 17.71
C SER A 86 14.50 11.13 18.92
N ARG A 87 15.27 12.21 18.74
CA ARG A 87 16.00 12.89 19.82
C ARG A 87 15.06 13.68 20.74
N PHE A 88 13.95 14.19 20.20
CA PHE A 88 12.97 15.01 20.91
C PHE A 88 11.74 14.22 21.39
N ARG A 89 11.39 13.14 20.68
CA ARG A 89 10.17 12.34 20.88
C ARG A 89 10.50 10.87 21.00
N ASP A 90 9.69 10.15 21.76
CA ASP A 90 9.68 8.69 21.78
C ASP A 90 8.71 8.24 20.67
N ILE A 91 9.21 7.68 19.58
CA ILE A 91 8.43 7.46 18.34
C ILE A 91 8.04 5.98 18.25
N HIS A 92 6.73 5.74 18.14
CA HIS A 92 6.11 4.41 18.01
C HIS A 92 5.40 4.34 16.65
N VAL A 93 5.84 3.43 15.78
CA VAL A 93 5.29 3.25 14.44
C VAL A 93 4.57 1.90 14.37
N TYR A 94 3.28 1.95 14.03
CA TYR A 94 2.43 0.79 13.86
C TYR A 94 2.18 0.58 12.37
N ALA A 95 2.93 -0.34 11.78
CA ALA A 95 2.85 -0.70 10.38
C ALA A 95 2.06 -2.00 10.20
N LEU A 96 1.16 -2.02 9.23
CA LEU A 96 0.49 -3.24 8.80
C LEU A 96 1.44 -4.01 7.88
N ASN A 97 1.90 -5.17 8.33
CA ASN A 97 2.70 -6.08 7.53
C ASN A 97 1.90 -7.39 7.32
N PRO A 98 1.50 -7.71 6.08
CA PRO A 98 0.70 -8.91 5.82
C PRO A 98 1.50 -10.21 5.91
N CYS A 99 2.84 -10.14 5.96
CA CYS A 99 3.73 -11.30 5.90
C CYS A 99 4.82 -11.19 6.97
N MET A 100 4.99 -12.24 7.77
CA MET A 100 5.99 -12.29 8.83
C MET A 100 7.39 -12.58 8.30
N GLU A 101 7.47 -13.24 7.14
CA GLU A 101 8.73 -13.53 6.45
C GLU A 101 9.25 -12.29 5.73
N PHE A 102 10.54 -12.28 5.39
CA PHE A 102 11.10 -11.20 4.58
C PHE A 102 10.57 -11.27 3.14
N TRP A 103 9.87 -10.23 2.65
CA TRP A 103 9.22 -10.24 1.32
C TRP A 103 9.45 -8.98 0.48
N GLU A 104 10.36 -8.10 0.92
CA GLU A 104 10.62 -6.80 0.28
C GLU A 104 11.30 -6.89 -1.09
N ASN A 105 12.08 -7.96 -1.28
CA ASN A 105 12.77 -8.26 -2.53
C ASN A 105 11.86 -8.98 -3.54
N LEU A 106 10.64 -9.33 -3.15
CA LEU A 106 9.71 -10.08 -3.97
C LEU A 106 9.27 -9.24 -5.17
N GLN A 107 9.76 -9.58 -6.36
CA GLN A 107 9.41 -8.89 -7.58
C GLN A 107 7.96 -9.20 -7.98
N SER A 108 7.20 -8.16 -8.34
CA SER A 108 5.83 -8.34 -8.84
C SER A 108 5.83 -9.03 -10.20
N VAL A 109 4.72 -9.65 -10.57
CA VAL A 109 4.54 -10.29 -11.88
C VAL A 109 4.86 -9.33 -13.03
N TRP A 110 4.51 -8.04 -12.88
CA TRP A 110 4.74 -7.04 -13.92
C TRP A 110 6.21 -6.62 -14.01
N GLU A 111 6.90 -6.44 -12.87
CA GLU A 111 8.33 -6.14 -12.81
C GLU A 111 9.15 -7.28 -13.43
N LYS A 112 8.84 -8.54 -13.08
CA LYS A 112 9.45 -9.72 -13.71
C LYS A 112 9.21 -9.75 -15.23
N LYS A 113 7.97 -9.49 -15.67
CA LYS A 113 7.63 -9.43 -17.10
C LYS A 113 8.37 -8.30 -17.84
N GLN A 114 8.60 -7.15 -17.20
CA GLN A 114 9.40 -6.07 -17.79
C GLN A 114 10.87 -6.44 -17.88
N GLU A 115 11.48 -6.91 -16.79
CA GLU A 115 12.87 -7.36 -16.80
C GLU A 115 13.09 -8.47 -17.84
N MET A 116 12.14 -9.40 -17.97
CA MET A 116 12.16 -10.44 -19.00
C MET A 116 12.07 -9.83 -20.40
N ARG A 117 11.22 -8.83 -20.61
CA ARG A 117 11.14 -8.12 -21.91
C ARG A 117 12.45 -7.41 -22.21
N GLU A 118 13.02 -6.69 -21.25
CA GLU A 118 14.29 -5.97 -21.40
C GLU A 118 15.44 -6.95 -21.65
N LYS A 119 15.51 -8.05 -20.91
CA LYS A 119 16.47 -9.15 -21.15
C LYS A 119 16.26 -9.73 -22.55
N LEU A 120 15.03 -10.08 -22.93
CA LEU A 120 14.71 -10.65 -24.25
C LEU A 120 14.96 -9.66 -25.39
N GLU A 121 14.81 -8.36 -25.15
CA GLU A 121 15.12 -7.29 -26.09
C GLU A 121 16.63 -7.11 -26.23
N HIS A 122 17.36 -7.15 -25.11
CA HIS A 122 18.82 -7.17 -25.07
C HIS A 122 19.37 -8.41 -25.77
N TYR A 123 18.74 -9.58 -25.59
CA TYR A 123 19.04 -10.81 -26.32
C TYR A 123 18.63 -10.70 -27.80
N ARG A 124 17.48 -10.13 -28.16
CA ARG A 124 17.08 -9.88 -29.57
C ARG A 124 18.08 -9.02 -30.33
N LEU A 125 18.72 -8.05 -29.66
CA LEU A 125 19.80 -7.26 -30.24
C LEU A 125 21.07 -8.10 -30.51
N HIS A 126 21.29 -9.17 -29.72
CA HIS A 126 22.36 -10.16 -29.97
C HIS A 126 21.95 -11.28 -30.95
N PHE A 127 20.65 -11.58 -31.10
CA PHE A 127 20.10 -12.71 -31.86
C PHE A 127 19.55 -12.33 -33.25
N GLN A 128 20.05 -11.25 -33.89
CA GLN A 128 19.75 -11.03 -35.32
C GLN A 128 20.27 -12.15 -36.25
N GLN A 129 20.94 -13.19 -35.72
CA GLN A 129 21.50 -14.29 -36.52
C GLN A 129 21.09 -15.72 -36.14
N ASP A 130 20.43 -16.01 -35.00
CA ASP A 130 20.06 -17.39 -34.64
C ASP A 130 18.57 -17.52 -34.27
N ILE A 131 17.87 -18.40 -35.01
CA ILE A 131 16.40 -18.59 -34.98
C ILE A 131 15.99 -19.85 -34.16
N LEU A 132 16.93 -20.52 -33.49
CA LEU A 132 16.66 -21.74 -32.74
C LEU A 132 16.66 -21.50 -31.23
N ILE A 133 15.52 -21.77 -30.60
CA ILE A 133 15.36 -21.85 -29.14
C ILE A 133 16.26 -22.98 -28.64
N SER A 134 17.21 -22.66 -27.76
CA SER A 134 18.14 -23.63 -27.18
C SER A 134 17.51 -24.39 -26.01
N GLU A 135 18.11 -25.51 -25.63
CA GLU A 135 17.70 -26.30 -24.45
C GLU A 135 17.82 -25.49 -23.15
N SER A 136 18.81 -24.60 -23.05
CA SER A 136 18.94 -23.64 -21.93
C SER A 136 17.83 -22.59 -21.88
N ASP A 137 17.22 -22.24 -23.02
CA ASP A 137 16.08 -21.31 -23.05
C ASP A 137 14.80 -21.98 -22.53
N LEU A 138 14.67 -23.30 -22.76
CA LEU A 138 13.57 -24.11 -22.21
C LEU A 138 13.74 -24.31 -20.69
N GLU A 139 14.96 -24.60 -20.23
CA GLU A 139 15.26 -24.71 -18.79
C GLU A 139 15.01 -23.37 -18.05
N ALA A 140 15.41 -22.24 -18.63
CA ALA A 140 15.07 -20.92 -18.11
C ALA A 140 13.55 -20.69 -18.07
N GLY A 141 12.81 -21.17 -19.08
CA GLY A 141 11.35 -21.19 -19.12
C GLY A 141 10.68 -22.06 -18.04
N GLU A 142 11.33 -23.12 -17.58
CA GLU A 142 10.84 -24.01 -16.53
C GLU A 142 11.17 -23.51 -15.12
N LEU A 143 12.35 -22.90 -14.92
CA LEU A 143 12.67 -22.12 -13.71
C LEU A 143 11.67 -20.97 -13.47
N ILE A 144 11.06 -20.43 -14.54
CA ILE A 144 9.99 -19.43 -14.48
C ILE A 144 8.64 -20.04 -14.00
N ARG A 145 8.42 -21.34 -14.22
CA ARG A 145 7.20 -22.06 -13.80
C ARG A 145 7.28 -22.58 -12.36
N ASN A 146 8.49 -22.87 -11.88
CA ASN A 146 8.74 -23.21 -10.47
C ASN A 146 8.71 -21.92 -9.63
N GLU A 147 7.51 -21.39 -9.39
CA GLU A 147 7.27 -20.23 -8.55
C GLU A 147 7.45 -20.62 -7.06
N GLU A 148 8.67 -20.52 -6.53
CA GLU A 148 8.99 -20.65 -5.09
C GLU A 148 8.42 -19.49 -4.23
N GLU A 149 7.39 -18.79 -4.70
CA GLU A 149 6.94 -17.53 -4.13
C GLU A 149 5.43 -17.51 -3.97
N ASN A 150 4.96 -16.77 -2.95
CA ASN A 150 3.54 -16.61 -2.72
C ASN A 150 2.87 -15.81 -3.85
N PRO A 151 1.82 -16.35 -4.51
CA PRO A 151 1.21 -15.71 -5.68
C PRO A 151 0.47 -14.42 -5.34
N PHE A 152 -0.11 -14.31 -4.14
CA PHE A 152 -0.87 -13.12 -3.72
C PHE A 152 0.06 -11.95 -3.41
N LEU A 153 1.18 -12.20 -2.71
CA LEU A 153 2.21 -11.20 -2.48
C LEU A 153 2.83 -10.71 -3.81
N GLN A 154 3.03 -11.60 -4.79
CA GLN A 154 3.50 -11.19 -6.13
C GLN A 154 2.51 -10.33 -6.89
N ALA A 155 1.22 -10.61 -6.75
CA ALA A 155 0.17 -9.88 -7.46
C ALA A 155 -0.12 -8.51 -6.84
N TRP A 156 -0.20 -8.44 -5.51
CA TRP A 156 -0.77 -7.29 -4.79
C TRP A 156 0.14 -6.67 -3.74
N GLY A 157 1.30 -7.27 -3.45
CA GLY A 157 2.19 -6.81 -2.39
C GLY A 157 2.90 -5.48 -2.68
N ARG A 158 3.02 -5.09 -3.96
CA ARG A 158 3.86 -3.94 -4.39
C ARG A 158 3.65 -2.64 -3.59
N PRO A 159 2.40 -2.18 -3.30
CA PRO A 159 2.21 -0.93 -2.57
C PRO A 159 2.73 -0.99 -1.12
N GLY A 160 2.58 -2.12 -0.43
CA GLY A 160 3.07 -2.30 0.94
C GLY A 160 4.57 -2.63 1.01
N ARG A 161 5.08 -3.32 -0.02
CA ARG A 161 6.46 -3.83 -0.10
C ARG A 161 7.49 -2.73 0.11
N GLU A 162 7.30 -1.59 -0.54
CA GLU A 162 8.23 -0.47 -0.44
C GLU A 162 8.23 0.14 0.96
N ASN A 163 7.06 0.25 1.61
CA ASN A 163 7.00 0.77 2.97
C ASN A 163 7.72 -0.13 3.97
N ILE A 164 7.49 -1.45 3.90
CA ILE A 164 8.20 -2.42 4.75
C ILE A 164 9.70 -2.36 4.50
N ARG A 165 10.12 -2.26 3.23
CA ARG A 165 11.52 -2.09 2.87
C ARG A 165 12.15 -0.88 3.52
N LEU A 166 11.50 0.25 3.34
CA LEU A 166 11.97 1.51 3.87
C LEU A 166 11.98 1.51 5.41
N LEU A 167 11.05 0.81 6.08
CA LEU A 167 11.06 0.64 7.54
C LEU A 167 12.23 -0.25 8.00
N ASN A 168 12.55 -1.31 7.27
CA ASN A 168 13.67 -2.19 7.60
C ASN A 168 15.05 -1.57 7.37
N GLU A 169 15.13 -0.47 6.61
CA GLU A 169 16.34 0.35 6.52
C GLU A 169 16.59 1.23 7.76
N TRP A 170 15.61 1.37 8.66
CA TRP A 170 15.76 2.19 9.85
C TRP A 170 16.83 1.58 10.76
N ARG A 171 17.70 2.45 11.27
CA ARG A 171 18.75 2.07 12.22
C ARG A 171 18.29 2.45 13.63
N GLU A 172 18.70 1.67 14.63
CA GLU A 172 18.49 1.98 16.05
C GLU A 172 17.02 2.06 16.50
N TRP A 173 16.17 1.19 15.95
CA TRP A 173 14.79 1.01 16.41
C TRP A 173 14.60 -0.39 17.00
N GLN A 174 13.58 -0.53 17.85
CA GLN A 174 13.15 -1.81 18.39
C GLN A 174 11.96 -2.30 17.56
N PHE A 175 12.15 -3.42 16.86
CA PHE A 175 11.06 -4.14 16.22
C PHE A 175 10.34 -4.99 17.28
N ASP A 176 9.03 -4.82 17.39
CA ASP A 176 8.14 -5.63 18.22
C ASP A 176 7.13 -6.30 17.29
N GLU A 177 7.13 -7.64 17.28
CA GLU A 177 6.31 -8.41 16.34
C GLU A 177 4.93 -8.67 16.95
N HIS A 178 3.90 -8.31 16.18
CA HIS A 178 2.49 -8.51 16.56
C HIS A 178 1.73 -9.20 15.44
N PHE A 179 2.33 -10.25 14.88
CA PHE A 179 1.66 -11.13 13.94
C PHE A 179 0.68 -12.05 14.67
N HIS A 180 -0.46 -12.29 14.03
CA HIS A 180 -1.46 -13.24 14.52
C HIS A 180 -1.79 -14.18 13.37
N ASP A 181 -1.54 -15.47 13.58
CA ASP A 181 -1.95 -16.48 12.61
C ASP A 181 -3.46 -16.73 12.73
N PRO A 182 -4.26 -16.51 11.67
CA PRO A 182 -5.69 -16.80 11.70
C PRO A 182 -6.04 -18.27 11.97
N GLN A 183 -5.08 -19.19 11.84
CA GLN A 183 -5.27 -20.60 12.20
C GLN A 183 -5.05 -20.87 13.70
N GLU A 184 -4.27 -20.04 14.39
CA GLU A 184 -4.02 -20.20 15.82
C GLU A 184 -5.25 -19.78 16.63
N GLY A 185 -5.94 -20.76 17.22
CA GLY A 185 -7.13 -20.53 18.05
C GLY A 185 -8.47 -20.90 17.41
N SER A 186 -8.48 -21.33 16.14
CA SER A 186 -9.67 -21.92 15.53
C SER A 186 -9.84 -23.37 15.97
N ALA A 187 -10.93 -23.67 16.68
CA ALA A 187 -11.28 -25.05 17.07
C ALA A 187 -12.03 -25.81 15.96
N GLY A 188 -12.37 -25.15 14.85
CA GLY A 188 -13.15 -25.69 13.74
C GLY A 188 -12.32 -25.99 12.48
N PRO A 189 -12.94 -26.52 11.42
CA PRO A 189 -12.29 -26.70 10.12
C PRO A 189 -11.81 -25.34 9.57
N THR A 190 -10.59 -25.31 9.01
CA THR A 190 -9.99 -24.11 8.43
C THR A 190 -10.79 -23.63 7.23
N SER A 191 -11.25 -22.38 7.27
CA SER A 191 -11.92 -21.75 6.13
C SER A 191 -10.94 -21.44 5.00
N LEU A 192 -11.44 -21.32 3.76
CA LEU A 192 -10.64 -20.93 2.60
C LEU A 192 -9.97 -19.55 2.83
N LEU A 193 -10.69 -18.59 3.41
CA LEU A 193 -10.14 -17.29 3.75
C LEU A 193 -9.01 -17.39 4.77
N CYS A 194 -9.19 -18.17 5.85
CA CYS A 194 -8.14 -18.40 6.86
C CYS A 194 -6.90 -19.05 6.24
N GLN A 195 -7.09 -20.00 5.31
CA GLN A 195 -5.97 -20.64 4.61
C GLN A 195 -5.20 -19.63 3.76
N ILE A 196 -5.88 -18.80 2.97
CA ILE A 196 -5.23 -17.77 2.14
C ILE A 196 -4.48 -16.76 3.01
N GLN A 197 -5.08 -16.31 4.11
CA GLN A 197 -4.45 -15.37 5.04
C GLN A 197 -3.20 -15.96 5.69
N HIS A 198 -3.26 -17.22 6.13
CA HIS A 198 -2.10 -17.95 6.64
C HIS A 198 -1.00 -18.07 5.58
N ASP A 199 -1.36 -18.47 4.34
CA ASP A 199 -0.40 -18.59 3.24
C ASP A 199 0.33 -17.28 2.94
N ILE A 200 -0.38 -16.15 3.01
CA ILE A 200 0.21 -14.83 2.85
C ILE A 200 1.12 -14.51 4.05
N LEU A 201 0.67 -14.82 5.27
CA LEU A 201 1.42 -14.59 6.50
C LEU A 201 2.78 -15.28 6.48
N VAL A 202 2.81 -16.57 6.13
CA VAL A 202 4.01 -17.42 6.14
C VAL A 202 4.76 -17.46 4.81
N ARG A 203 4.34 -16.64 3.82
CA ARG A 203 4.89 -16.62 2.46
C ARG A 203 4.89 -18.00 1.80
N GLU A 204 3.83 -18.77 1.98
CA GLU A 204 3.70 -20.09 1.38
C GLU A 204 3.77 -20.01 -0.16
N PRO A 205 4.62 -20.81 -0.82
CA PRO A 205 4.79 -20.78 -2.27
C PRO A 205 3.52 -21.22 -3.01
N ARG A 206 3.49 -20.98 -4.33
CA ARG A 206 2.39 -21.45 -5.16
C ARG A 206 2.27 -22.98 -5.06
N ARG A 207 1.06 -23.45 -4.80
CA ARG A 207 0.72 -24.88 -4.86
C ARG A 207 0.46 -25.32 -6.28
N GLU A 208 0.97 -26.49 -6.64
CA GLU A 208 0.64 -27.16 -7.90
C GLU A 208 -0.73 -27.85 -7.85
N LYS A 209 -1.11 -28.32 -6.66
CA LYS A 209 -2.40 -28.96 -6.40
C LYS A 209 -3.32 -28.00 -5.65
N GLY A 210 -4.61 -28.06 -5.97
CA GLY A 210 -5.63 -27.32 -5.24
C GLY A 210 -5.71 -27.76 -3.78
N LEU A 211 -6.22 -26.88 -2.92
CA LEU A 211 -6.53 -27.20 -1.54
C LEU A 211 -7.66 -28.24 -1.53
N GLU A 212 -7.47 -29.33 -0.78
CA GLU A 212 -8.49 -30.36 -0.56
C GLU A 212 -9.46 -29.93 0.56
N LEU A 213 -9.97 -28.70 0.45
CA LEU A 213 -10.96 -28.12 1.37
C LEU A 213 -12.35 -28.21 0.75
N GLU A 214 -13.35 -28.47 1.60
CA GLU A 214 -14.75 -28.32 1.19
C GLU A 214 -15.09 -26.84 0.95
N GLN A 215 -16.00 -26.59 0.01
CA GLN A 215 -16.42 -25.22 -0.29
C GLN A 215 -17.18 -24.62 0.90
N ASP A 216 -16.66 -23.52 1.43
CA ASP A 216 -17.31 -22.71 2.46
C ASP A 216 -17.88 -21.40 1.89
N GLN A 217 -18.36 -20.53 2.80
CA GLN A 217 -18.91 -19.22 2.49
C GLN A 217 -17.94 -18.05 2.80
N SER A 218 -16.69 -18.34 3.17
CA SER A 218 -15.71 -17.32 3.58
C SER A 218 -15.20 -16.48 2.40
N LEU A 219 -15.19 -17.07 1.20
CA LEU A 219 -14.85 -16.40 -0.05
C LEU A 219 -15.77 -16.88 -1.16
N GLN A 220 -16.58 -15.97 -1.70
CA GLN A 220 -17.57 -16.29 -2.74
C GLN A 220 -17.39 -15.40 -3.96
N LEU A 221 -17.53 -16.00 -5.14
CA LEU A 221 -17.53 -15.29 -6.41
C LEU A 221 -18.94 -15.36 -7.01
N LEU A 222 -19.56 -14.20 -7.17
CA LEU A 222 -20.92 -14.08 -7.70
C LEU A 222 -20.90 -13.35 -9.03
N ALA A 223 -21.43 -14.00 -10.07
CA ALA A 223 -21.65 -13.38 -11.37
C ALA A 223 -23.05 -12.78 -11.43
N CYS A 224 -23.14 -11.48 -11.70
CA CYS A 224 -24.40 -10.75 -11.79
C CYS A 224 -24.53 -10.07 -13.16
N THR A 225 -25.76 -9.70 -13.54
CA THR A 225 -26.05 -9.17 -14.88
C THR A 225 -26.15 -7.65 -14.95
N SER A 226 -26.23 -6.96 -13.80
CA SER A 226 -26.27 -5.49 -13.72
C SER A 226 -25.86 -4.99 -12.33
N PRO A 227 -25.45 -3.72 -12.20
CA PRO A 227 -25.12 -3.11 -10.90
C PRO A 227 -26.24 -3.22 -9.86
N ARG A 228 -27.51 -3.11 -10.29
CA ARG A 228 -28.67 -3.32 -9.41
C ARG A 228 -28.73 -4.76 -8.88
N ARG A 229 -28.52 -5.75 -9.75
CA ARG A 229 -28.50 -7.17 -9.33
C ARG A 229 -27.32 -7.48 -8.42
N GLU A 230 -26.17 -6.83 -8.64
CA GLU A 230 -25.03 -6.91 -7.73
C GLU A 230 -25.38 -6.35 -6.34
N ALA A 231 -26.00 -5.17 -6.28
CA ALA A 231 -26.45 -4.59 -5.02
C ALA A 231 -27.50 -5.48 -4.32
N GLU A 232 -28.46 -6.05 -5.05
CA GLU A 232 -29.47 -6.97 -4.50
C GLU A 232 -28.82 -8.24 -3.92
N ALA A 233 -27.83 -8.81 -4.62
CA ALA A 233 -27.09 -9.97 -4.16
C ALA A 233 -26.31 -9.67 -2.87
N VAL A 234 -25.57 -8.54 -2.84
CA VAL A 234 -24.83 -8.09 -1.65
C VAL A 234 -25.79 -7.83 -0.48
N GLY A 235 -26.89 -7.12 -0.70
CA GLY A 235 -27.88 -6.85 0.35
C GLY A 235 -28.52 -8.12 0.91
N SER A 236 -28.81 -9.10 0.03
CA SER A 236 -29.35 -10.41 0.45
C SER A 236 -28.35 -11.20 1.31
N LEU A 237 -27.07 -11.22 0.92
CA LEU A 237 -26.00 -11.85 1.71
C LEU A 237 -25.83 -11.20 3.08
N ILE A 238 -25.79 -9.86 3.13
CA ILE A 238 -25.67 -9.12 4.39
C ILE A 238 -26.84 -9.46 5.31
N TRP A 239 -28.06 -9.46 4.78
CA TRP A 239 -29.24 -9.81 5.56
C TRP A 239 -29.16 -11.25 6.08
N GLU A 240 -28.76 -12.20 5.25
CA GLU A 240 -28.60 -13.60 5.63
C GLU A 240 -27.54 -13.77 6.74
N TRP A 241 -26.37 -13.15 6.59
CA TRP A 241 -25.30 -13.23 7.60
C TRP A 241 -25.69 -12.64 8.94
N VAL A 242 -26.30 -11.45 8.95
CA VAL A 242 -26.76 -10.81 10.20
C VAL A 242 -27.92 -11.60 10.85
N HIS A 243 -28.71 -12.32 10.06
CA HIS A 243 -29.77 -13.18 10.60
C HIS A 243 -29.23 -14.50 11.18
N GLN A 244 -28.17 -15.04 10.57
CA GLN A 244 -27.51 -16.27 11.03
C GLN A 244 -26.60 -16.04 12.23
N ASP A 245 -25.93 -14.89 12.28
CA ASP A 245 -25.03 -14.48 13.36
C ASP A 245 -25.54 -13.21 14.06
N PRO A 246 -26.21 -13.34 15.23
CA PRO A 246 -26.71 -12.19 15.99
C PRO A 246 -25.62 -11.29 16.59
N GLU A 247 -24.35 -11.73 16.65
CA GLU A 247 -23.26 -10.90 17.15
C GLU A 247 -22.71 -9.95 16.08
N LEU A 248 -22.86 -10.31 14.79
CA LEU A 248 -22.42 -9.51 13.66
C LEU A 248 -23.24 -8.22 13.54
N ARG A 249 -22.54 -7.09 13.59
CA ARG A 249 -23.16 -5.77 13.48
C ARG A 249 -22.94 -5.17 12.09
N PHE A 250 -23.89 -4.35 11.64
CA PHE A 250 -23.78 -3.67 10.34
C PHE A 250 -22.53 -2.79 10.19
N ASN A 251 -21.96 -2.27 11.28
CA ASN A 251 -20.73 -1.47 11.24
C ASN A 251 -19.45 -2.30 11.10
N GLU A 252 -19.54 -3.63 11.15
CA GLU A 252 -18.44 -4.57 10.89
C GLU A 252 -18.41 -5.02 9.42
N ILE A 253 -19.40 -4.59 8.63
CA ILE A 253 -19.54 -4.93 7.21
C ILE A 253 -19.15 -3.72 6.37
N ALA A 254 -18.22 -3.93 5.43
CA ALA A 254 -17.81 -2.92 4.47
C ALA A 254 -18.11 -3.39 3.04
N VAL A 255 -18.71 -2.52 2.23
CA VAL A 255 -18.93 -2.74 0.79
C VAL A 255 -18.04 -1.76 0.03
N VAL A 256 -17.13 -2.29 -0.79
CA VAL A 256 -16.15 -1.49 -1.54
C VAL A 256 -16.42 -1.64 -3.03
N ALA A 257 -16.49 -0.52 -3.75
CA ALA A 257 -16.68 -0.47 -5.19
C ALA A 257 -15.65 0.47 -5.85
N TYR A 258 -15.13 0.09 -7.02
CA TYR A 258 -14.08 0.85 -7.75
C TYR A 258 -14.61 2.13 -8.42
N GLU A 259 -15.93 2.29 -8.54
CA GLU A 259 -16.61 3.46 -9.12
C GLU A 259 -17.95 3.67 -8.38
N ILE A 260 -17.89 4.22 -7.16
CA ILE A 260 -19.08 4.33 -6.29
C ILE A 260 -20.21 5.15 -6.93
N GLU A 261 -19.87 6.09 -7.83
CA GLU A 261 -20.79 6.87 -8.65
C GLU A 261 -21.84 5.99 -9.36
N ARG A 262 -21.41 4.84 -9.86
CA ARG A 262 -22.25 3.90 -10.64
C ARG A 262 -23.16 3.07 -9.75
N TYR A 263 -22.74 2.82 -8.51
CA TYR A 263 -23.45 1.96 -7.57
C TYR A 263 -24.31 2.73 -6.57
N GLN A 264 -24.00 4.00 -6.30
CA GLN A 264 -24.62 4.78 -5.24
C GLN A 264 -26.15 4.71 -5.25
N HIS A 265 -26.79 5.04 -6.38
CA HIS A 265 -28.24 5.06 -6.46
C HIS A 265 -28.86 3.67 -6.28
N GLU A 266 -28.26 2.65 -6.89
CA GLU A 266 -28.76 1.28 -6.79
C GLU A 266 -28.60 0.73 -5.37
N VAL A 267 -27.46 0.98 -4.71
CA VAL A 267 -27.22 0.55 -3.32
C VAL A 267 -28.21 1.22 -2.37
N GLU A 268 -28.41 2.54 -2.46
CA GLU A 268 -29.37 3.26 -1.62
C GLU A 268 -30.80 2.72 -1.77
N ASP A 269 -31.29 2.58 -3.02
CA ASP A 269 -32.66 2.11 -3.31
C ASP A 269 -32.85 0.63 -2.90
N VAL A 270 -31.90 -0.23 -3.26
CA VAL A 270 -31.93 -1.66 -2.96
C VAL A 270 -31.87 -1.88 -1.46
N PHE A 271 -30.98 -1.21 -0.72
CA PHE A 271 -30.83 -1.44 0.72
C PHE A 271 -32.03 -0.89 1.49
N GLN A 272 -32.61 0.23 1.03
CA GLN A 272 -33.85 0.75 1.61
C GLN A 272 -35.03 -0.19 1.37
N SER A 273 -35.13 -0.78 0.18
CA SER A 273 -36.24 -1.69 -0.19
C SER A 273 -36.10 -3.10 0.38
N LEU A 274 -34.88 -3.65 0.44
CA LEU A 274 -34.56 -4.91 1.11
C LEU A 274 -34.39 -4.68 2.60
N HIS A 275 -35.48 -4.83 3.35
CA HIS A 275 -35.49 -4.87 4.81
C HIS A 275 -35.03 -3.57 5.52
N GLY A 276 -34.81 -2.48 4.80
CA GLY A 276 -34.35 -1.21 5.37
C GLY A 276 -32.94 -1.33 5.96
N LEU A 277 -32.04 -2.00 5.25
CA LEU A 277 -30.65 -2.19 5.65
C LEU A 277 -29.97 -0.82 5.88
N PRO A 278 -29.37 -0.59 7.06
CA PRO A 278 -28.66 0.66 7.31
C PRO A 278 -27.35 0.69 6.54
N CYS A 279 -27.15 1.71 5.71
CA CYS A 279 -25.88 1.97 5.03
C CYS A 279 -25.43 3.41 5.17
N GLN A 280 -24.12 3.60 5.28
CA GLN A 280 -23.49 4.91 5.18
C GLN A 280 -22.52 4.88 4.01
N LEU A 281 -22.80 5.70 2.99
CA LEU A 281 -21.91 5.85 1.85
C LEU A 281 -20.77 6.83 2.20
N ILE A 282 -19.56 6.41 1.88
CA ILE A 282 -18.33 7.19 2.00
C ILE A 282 -17.82 7.42 0.56
N ASP A 283 -17.27 8.60 0.29
CA ASP A 283 -16.73 9.00 -1.03
C ASP A 283 -17.75 9.09 -2.20
N GLY A 284 -19.04 9.17 -1.90
CA GLY A 284 -20.09 9.38 -2.91
C GLY A 284 -20.12 10.79 -3.51
N VAL A 285 -20.78 10.93 -4.66
CA VAL A 285 -20.85 12.18 -5.46
C VAL A 285 -21.70 13.27 -4.80
N SER A 286 -22.52 12.90 -3.81
CA SER A 286 -23.31 13.85 -3.01
C SER A 286 -22.54 14.25 -1.77
N GLY A 287 -21.83 15.38 -1.90
CA GLY A 287 -20.84 15.86 -0.94
C GLY A 287 -21.37 16.53 0.31
N SER A 288 -20.43 17.12 1.06
CA SER A 288 -20.55 18.43 1.73
C SER A 288 -21.86 18.79 2.45
N ALA A 289 -22.58 17.79 2.96
CA ALA A 289 -23.52 17.96 4.05
C ALA A 289 -22.91 17.27 5.26
N SER A 290 -22.05 18.04 5.95
CA SER A 290 -21.85 17.87 7.39
C SER A 290 -23.23 17.77 8.03
N ARG A 291 -23.67 16.54 8.31
CA ARG A 291 -24.55 16.29 9.45
C ARG A 291 -23.64 15.85 10.57
N LEU A 292 -23.00 16.85 11.16
CA LEU A 292 -22.80 17.13 12.58
C LEU A 292 -21.99 18.43 12.67
#